data_AF-A0A8K1X7F1-F1
#
_entry.id   AF-A0A8K1X7F1-F1
#
_cell.length_a   1.000
_cell.length_b   1.000
_cell.length_c   1.000
_cell.angle_alpha   90.00
_cell.angle_beta   90.00
_cell.angle_gamma   90.00
#
_symmetry.space_group_name_H-M   'P 1'
#
loop_
_entity.id
_entity.type
_entity.pdbx_description
1 polymer ?
#
loop_
_entity_poly.entity_id
_entity_poly.type
_entity_poly.pdbx_seq_one_letter_code
_entity_poly.pdbx_strand_id
1 'polypeptide(L)'
;MWIFSFNDFLIFFFFFYLFLFYYYSFRFLNFLVSVEISLVFLFLFFSVFIGYGEMNFMLIFLSIIACGVAIGLSVMVSWMRFFDKTVYSLSTISSL
;
A
#
# COMPACT_ATOMS: atom_id res chain seq x y z
N MET A 1 0.83 -32.62 -0.05
CA MET A 1 1.64 -32.28 1.15
C MET A 1 2.41 -30.96 1.00
N TRP A 2 2.92 -30.60 -0.19
CA TRP A 2 3.67 -29.34 -0.41
C TRP A 2 2.82 -28.05 -0.37
N ILE A 3 1.55 -28.12 -0.77
CA ILE A 3 0.63 -26.97 -0.82
C ILE A 3 0.33 -26.41 0.59
N PHE A 4 0.31 -27.25 1.62
CA PHE A 4 0.06 -26.81 3.00
C PHE A 4 1.24 -25.96 3.50
N SER A 5 2.47 -26.45 3.33
CA SER A 5 3.68 -25.75 3.77
C SER A 5 3.90 -24.39 3.09
N PHE A 6 3.50 -24.23 1.83
CA PHE A 6 3.65 -22.97 1.12
C PHE A 6 2.64 -21.91 1.60
N ASN A 7 1.42 -22.31 1.94
CA ASN A 7 0.41 -21.41 2.49
C ASN A 7 0.78 -20.92 3.88
N ASP A 8 1.27 -21.80 4.75
CA ASP A 8 1.71 -21.44 6.10
C ASP A 8 2.85 -20.41 6.05
N PHE A 9 3.76 -20.55 5.08
CA PHE A 9 4.85 -19.59 4.85
C PHE A 9 4.35 -18.21 4.40
N LEU A 10 3.37 -18.17 3.48
CA LEU A 10 2.76 -16.91 3.04
C LEU A 10 2.02 -16.21 4.17
N ILE A 11 1.28 -16.96 5.00
CA ILE A 11 0.57 -16.42 6.17
C ILE A 11 1.56 -15.83 7.17
N PHE A 12 2.66 -16.53 7.45
CA PHE A 12 3.70 -16.02 8.35
C PHE A 12 4.33 -14.72 7.83
N PHE A 13 4.66 -14.67 6.52
CA PHE A 13 5.16 -13.47 5.88
C PHE A 13 4.18 -12.30 5.96
N PHE A 14 2.88 -12.56 5.78
CA PHE A 14 1.84 -11.54 5.87
C PHE A 14 1.74 -10.94 7.29
N PHE A 15 1.74 -11.77 8.34
CA PHE A 15 1.73 -11.29 9.72
C PHE A 15 3.00 -10.51 10.08
N PHE A 16 4.17 -10.97 9.62
CA PHE A 16 5.43 -10.25 9.81
C PHE A 16 5.40 -8.88 9.11
N TYR A 17 4.83 -8.81 7.92
CA TYR A 17 4.72 -7.58 7.17
C TYR A 17 3.74 -6.57 7.81
N LEU A 18 2.60 -7.05 8.35
CA LEU A 18 1.68 -6.21 9.14
C LEU A 18 2.35 -5.63 10.39
N PHE A 19 3.23 -6.40 11.03
CA PHE A 19 4.01 -5.89 12.16
C PHE A 19 4.98 -4.78 11.74
N LEU A 20 5.67 -4.94 10.61
CA LEU A 20 6.54 -3.89 10.05
C LEU A 20 5.77 -2.63 9.68
N PHE A 21 4.56 -2.78 9.14
CA PHE A 21 3.68 -1.65 8.83
C PHE A 21 3.38 -0.79 10.05
N TYR A 22 3.04 -1.42 11.18
CA TYR A 22 2.78 -0.70 12.43
C TYR A 22 4.00 0.12 12.87
N TYR A 23 5.21 -0.41 12.68
CA TYR A 23 6.44 0.24 13.15
C TYR A 23 6.93 1.36 12.21
N TYR A 24 6.78 1.22 10.89
CA TYR A 24 7.31 2.17 9.90
C TYR A 24 6.32 3.26 9.45
N SER A 25 5.12 3.29 10.03
CA SER A 25 4.01 4.16 9.63
C SER A 25 4.24 5.67 9.82
N PHE A 26 5.35 6.10 10.42
CA PHE A 26 5.62 7.52 10.68
C PHE A 26 5.74 8.40 9.42
N ARG A 27 6.01 7.82 8.25
CA ARG A 27 6.02 8.55 6.97
C ARG A 27 4.85 8.07 6.12
N PHE A 28 4.02 9.01 5.65
CA PHE A 28 2.86 8.73 4.81
C PHE A 28 3.20 7.90 3.55
N LEU A 29 4.36 8.16 2.94
CA LEU A 29 4.85 7.36 1.81
C LEU A 29 5.09 5.89 2.22
N ASN A 30 5.75 5.66 3.36
CA ASN A 30 6.02 4.30 3.84
C ASN A 30 4.73 3.57 4.21
N PHE A 31 3.74 4.29 4.74
CA PHE A 31 2.40 3.75 4.98
C PHE A 31 1.77 3.29 3.65
N LEU A 32 1.79 4.13 2.61
CA LEU A 32 1.22 3.81 1.30
C LEU A 32 1.87 2.58 0.65
N VAL A 33 3.21 2.55 0.64
CA VAL A 33 4.00 1.42 0.10
C VAL A 33 3.72 0.14 0.87
N SER A 34 3.58 0.22 2.19
CA SER A 34 3.31 -0.96 3.01
C SER A 34 1.89 -1.50 2.79
N VAL A 35 0.89 -0.62 2.66
CA VAL A 35 -0.48 -1.04 2.30
C VAL A 35 -0.48 -1.73 0.94
N GLU A 36 0.21 -1.19 -0.05
CA GLU A 36 0.33 -1.80 -1.38
C GLU A 36 0.94 -3.20 -1.31
N ILE A 37 2.07 -3.38 -0.61
CA ILE A 37 2.72 -4.68 -0.49
C ILE A 37 1.80 -5.69 0.22
N SER A 38 1.06 -5.27 1.25
CA SER A 38 0.08 -6.16 1.90
C SER A 38 -1.04 -6.61 0.96
N LEU A 39 -1.54 -5.72 0.09
CA LEU A 39 -2.56 -6.05 -0.91
C LEU A 39 -2.02 -6.97 -2.00
N VAL A 40 -0.75 -6.81 -2.40
CA VAL A 40 -0.07 -7.70 -3.35
C VAL A 40 0.11 -9.10 -2.77
N PHE A 41 0.48 -9.22 -1.49
CA PHE A 41 0.52 -10.52 -0.82
C PHE A 41 -0.86 -11.19 -0.79
N LEU A 42 -1.91 -10.41 -0.55
CA LEU A 42 -3.30 -10.88 -0.57
C LEU A 42 -3.71 -11.35 -1.97
N PHE A 43 -3.30 -10.64 -3.02
CA PHE A 43 -3.47 -11.07 -4.42
C PHE A 43 -2.74 -12.39 -4.70
N LEU A 44 -1.47 -12.51 -4.30
CA LEU A 44 -0.70 -13.74 -4.50
C LEU A 44 -1.35 -14.91 -3.76
N PHE A 45 -1.83 -14.69 -2.54
CA PHE A 45 -2.57 -15.68 -1.78
C PHE A 45 -3.81 -16.14 -2.58
N PHE A 46 -4.69 -15.24 -2.98
CA PHE A 46 -5.86 -15.59 -3.78
C PHE A 46 -5.52 -16.30 -5.11
N SER A 47 -4.41 -15.93 -5.75
CA SER A 47 -3.96 -16.55 -7.00
C SER A 47 -3.65 -18.04 -6.86
N VAL A 48 -3.14 -18.44 -5.69
CA VAL A 48 -2.80 -19.83 -5.38
C VAL A 48 -4.07 -20.66 -5.16
N PHE A 49 -5.13 -20.09 -4.57
CA PHE A 49 -6.38 -20.81 -4.28
C PHE A 49 -7.34 -20.89 -5.46
N ILE A 50 -7.43 -19.84 -6.27
CA ILE A 50 -8.49 -19.70 -7.28
C ILE A 50 -8.22 -20.56 -8.54
N GLY A 51 -6.98 -21.01 -8.78
CA GLY A 51 -6.64 -21.74 -10.00
C GLY A 51 -6.95 -20.94 -11.28
N TYR A 52 -6.83 -21.56 -12.45
CA TYR A 52 -7.04 -20.89 -13.75
C TYR A 52 -8.49 -20.38 -13.99
N GLY A 53 -9.44 -20.71 -13.11
CA GLY A 53 -10.87 -20.52 -13.36
C GLY A 53 -11.34 -19.07 -13.37
N GLU A 54 -10.75 -18.18 -12.56
CA GLU A 54 -11.27 -16.82 -12.40
C GLU A 54 -10.21 -15.72 -12.59
N MET A 55 -9.46 -15.79 -13.70
CA MET A 55 -8.50 -14.73 -14.08
C MET A 55 -9.13 -13.32 -14.13
N ASN A 56 -10.42 -13.22 -14.50
CA ASN A 56 -11.12 -11.92 -14.55
C ASN A 56 -11.25 -11.27 -13.17
N PHE A 57 -11.52 -12.04 -12.12
CA PHE A 57 -11.61 -11.53 -10.76
C PHE A 57 -10.26 -10.98 -10.29
N MET A 58 -9.18 -11.68 -10.63
CA MET A 58 -7.81 -11.27 -10.30
C MET A 58 -7.42 -9.95 -10.97
N LEU A 59 -7.80 -9.76 -12.24
CA LEU A 59 -7.58 -8.50 -12.96
C LEU A 59 -8.38 -7.34 -12.34
N ILE A 60 -9.64 -7.58 -11.96
CA ILE A 60 -10.46 -6.58 -11.27
C ILE A 60 -9.81 -6.20 -9.94
N PHE A 61 -9.37 -7.19 -9.15
CA PHE A 61 -8.70 -6.94 -7.87
C PHE A 61 -7.43 -6.11 -8.05
N LEU A 62 -6.59 -6.45 -9.04
CA LEU A 62 -5.38 -5.68 -9.36
C LEU A 62 -5.70 -4.23 -9.77
N SER A 63 -6.78 -4.02 -10.53
CA SER A 63 -7.20 -2.67 -10.94
C SER A 63 -7.64 -1.80 -9.76
N ILE A 64 -8.30 -2.39 -8.76
CA ILE A 64 -8.71 -1.70 -7.53
C ILE A 64 -7.48 -1.31 -6.71
N ILE A 65 -6.48 -2.21 -6.60
CA ILE A 65 -5.23 -1.91 -5.90
C ILE A 65 -4.52 -0.72 -6.58
N ALA A 66 -4.34 -0.77 -7.90
CA ALA A 66 -3.69 0.30 -8.66
C ALA A 66 -4.42 1.65 -8.51
N CYS A 67 -5.76 1.63 -8.53
CA CYS A 67 -6.57 2.83 -8.30
C CYS A 67 -6.38 3.39 -6.88
N GLY A 68 -6.38 2.53 -5.86
CA GLY A 68 -6.15 2.94 -4.47
C GLY A 68 -4.80 3.63 -4.28
N VAL A 69 -3.73 3.10 -4.90
CA VAL A 69 -2.38 3.69 -4.86
C VAL A 69 -2.37 5.05 -5.57
N ALA A 70 -2.99 5.15 -6.75
CA ALA A 70 -3.08 6.41 -7.48
C ALA A 70 -3.80 7.50 -6.67
N ILE A 71 -4.90 7.15 -6.00
CA ILE A 71 -5.62 8.05 -5.10
C ILE A 71 -4.73 8.46 -3.93
N GLY A 72 -4.09 7.50 -3.26
CA GLY A 72 -3.20 7.78 -2.14
C GLY A 72 -2.03 8.71 -2.50
N LEU A 73 -1.39 8.49 -3.65
CA LEU A 73 -0.34 9.37 -4.16
C LEU A 73 -0.88 10.76 -4.51
N SER A 74 -2.07 10.85 -5.10
CA SER A 74 -2.68 12.16 -5.41
C SER A 74 -2.95 13.00 -4.15
N VAL A 75 -3.39 12.35 -3.06
CA VAL A 75 -3.60 12.99 -1.76
C VAL A 75 -2.26 13.42 -1.16
N MET A 76 -1.24 12.56 -1.23
CA MET A 76 0.11 12.90 -0.75
C MET A 76 0.68 14.13 -1.46
N VAL A 77 0.57 14.19 -2.80
CA VAL A 77 1.04 15.34 -3.58
C VAL A 77 0.25 16.60 -3.24
N SER A 78 -1.07 16.49 -3.08
CA SER A 78 -1.91 17.61 -2.65
C SER A 78 -1.48 18.14 -1.28
N TRP A 79 -1.24 17.23 -0.33
CA TRP A 79 -0.76 17.55 1.01
C TRP A 79 0.59 18.28 0.97
N MET A 80 1.56 17.78 0.21
CA MET A 80 2.86 18.44 0.04
C MET A 80 2.72 19.87 -0.50
N ARG A 81 1.85 20.07 -1.51
CA ARG A 81 1.58 21.42 -2.06
C ARG A 81 0.95 22.37 -1.04
N PHE A 82 0.12 21.87 -0.13
CA PHE A 82 -0.44 22.69 0.95
C PHE A 82 0.62 23.09 1.96
N PHE A 83 1.48 22.17 2.38
CA PHE A 83 2.57 22.45 3.31
C PHE A 83 3.60 23.43 2.75
N ASP A 84 3.98 23.29 1.48
CA ASP A 84 4.89 24.24 0.85
C ASP A 84 4.30 25.66 0.86
N LYS A 85 3.03 25.82 0.45
CA LYS A 85 2.37 27.13 0.42
C LYS A 85 2.29 27.80 1.79
N THR A 86 2.01 27.06 2.85
CA THR A 86 1.93 27.62 4.21
C THR A 86 3.31 28.07 4.71
N VAL A 87 4.38 27.30 4.44
CA VAL A 87 5.75 27.67 4.81
C VAL A 87 6.20 28.93 4.09
N TYR A 88 5.96 29.05 2.77
CA TYR A 88 6.31 30.27 2.04
C TYR A 88 5.57 31.50 2.58
N SER A 89 4.27 31.37 2.87
CA SER A 89 3.48 32.49 3.42
C SER A 89 3.96 32.98 4.79
N LEU A 90 4.41 32.06 5.65
CA LEU A 90 4.95 32.39 6.96
C LEU A 90 6.29 33.12 6.86
N SER A 91 7.16 32.67 5.94
CA SER A 91 8.48 33.28 5.72
C SER A 91 8.38 34.74 5.27
N THR A 92 7.42 35.06 4.40
CA THR A 92 7.18 36.44 3.95
C THR A 92 6.65 37.36 5.05
N ILE A 93 5.88 36.84 6.00
CA ILE A 93 5.41 37.63 7.16
C ILE A 93 6.56 37.87 8.14
N SER A 94 7.47 36.89 8.32
CA SER A 94 8.62 37.04 9.23
C SER A 94 9.72 37.99 8.72
N SER A 95 9.75 38.28 7.42
CA SER A 95 10.71 39.20 6.79
C SER A 95 10.22 40.65 6.70
N LEU A 96 8.97 40.91 7.11
CA LEU A 96 8.38 42.25 7.27
C LEU A 96 8.52 42.71 8.72
#